data_AF-A0A2G9UHS7-F1
#
_entry.id   AF-A0A2G9UHS7-F1
#
_cell.length_a   1.000
_cell.length_b   1.000
_cell.length_c   1.000
_cell.angle_alpha   90.00
_cell.angle_beta   90.00
_cell.angle_gamma   90.00
#
_symmetry.space_group_name_H-M   'P 1'
#
loop_
_entity.id
_entity.type
_entity.pdbx_description
1 polymer ?
#
loop_
_entity_poly.entity_id
_entity_poly.type
_entity_poly.pdbx_seq_one_letter_code
_entity_poly.pdbx_strand_id
1 'polypeptide(L)'
;MLNHDPSGQCLATFERYSKKYVVRASHYVLENQEVTVCYGPHDNARLWVEYGFTLPNNPNGKVPMEHDLFIALAEKVGVTVSSAHEQALKDAGLPW
;
A
#
# COMPACT_ATOMS: atom_id res chain seq x y z
N MET A 1 4.62 17.54 -12.98
CA MET A 1 4.79 16.33 -12.15
C MET A 1 3.55 16.20 -11.28
N LEU A 2 2.99 14.99 -11.13
CA LEU A 2 1.77 14.76 -10.34
C LEU A 2 2.13 14.01 -9.06
N ASN A 3 1.63 14.48 -7.91
CA ASN A 3 1.94 13.89 -6.62
C ASN A 3 1.07 12.65 -6.33
N HIS A 4 1.54 11.84 -5.38
CA HIS A 4 0.85 10.62 -4.96
C HIS A 4 -0.28 10.92 -3.99
N ASP A 5 -1.45 10.35 -4.26
CA ASP A 5 -2.49 10.14 -3.25
C ASP A 5 -3.04 8.70 -3.41
N PRO A 6 -3.21 7.91 -2.33
CA PRO A 6 -3.82 6.58 -2.40
C PRO A 6 -5.24 6.58 -2.99
N SER A 7 -5.97 7.68 -2.79
CA SER A 7 -7.27 7.99 -3.36
C SER A 7 -7.19 8.88 -4.61
N GLY A 8 -6.04 8.85 -5.31
CA GLY A 8 -5.72 9.72 -6.45
C GLY A 8 -6.87 9.93 -7.42
N GLN A 9 -7.09 11.20 -7.76
CA GLN A 9 -8.24 11.64 -8.56
C GLN A 9 -8.05 11.41 -10.06
N CYS A 10 -6.88 10.92 -10.46
CA CYS A 10 -6.55 10.63 -11.84
C CYS A 10 -6.01 9.21 -12.02
N LEU A 11 -6.42 8.59 -13.13
CA LEU A 11 -5.89 7.33 -13.62
C LEU A 11 -4.84 7.61 -14.69
N ALA A 12 -3.64 7.09 -14.48
CA ALA A 12 -2.55 7.14 -15.45
C ALA A 12 -2.51 5.81 -16.23
N THR A 13 -2.62 5.88 -17.56
CA THR A 13 -2.71 4.69 -18.43
C THR A 13 -2.04 4.91 -19.78
N PHE A 14 -1.62 3.83 -20.43
CA PHE A 14 -1.15 3.87 -21.81
C PHE A 14 -2.29 3.58 -22.79
N GLU A 15 -2.70 4.59 -23.54
CA GLU A 15 -3.74 4.48 -24.55
C GLU A 15 -3.18 3.87 -25.85
N ARG A 16 -3.55 2.62 -26.11
CA ARG A 16 -2.99 1.82 -27.21
C ARG A 16 -3.29 2.40 -28.60
N TYR A 17 -4.49 2.97 -28.79
CA TYR A 17 -4.91 3.51 -30.09
C TYR A 17 -4.09 4.75 -30.47
N SER A 18 -3.98 5.71 -29.56
CA SER A 18 -3.23 6.95 -29.79
C SER A 18 -1.72 6.79 -29.55
N LYS A 19 -1.29 5.67 -28.96
CA LYS A 19 0.09 5.38 -28.54
C LYS A 19 0.65 6.42 -27.57
N LYS A 20 -0.19 6.93 -26.66
CA LYS A 20 0.17 7.98 -25.71
C LYS A 20 -0.03 7.51 -24.27
N TYR A 21 0.82 7.99 -23.38
CA TYR A 21 0.55 7.94 -21.96
C TYR A 21 -0.43 9.08 -21.62
N VAL A 22 -1.54 8.74 -20.99
CA VAL A 22 -2.60 9.69 -20.66
C VAL A 22 -2.89 9.62 -19.17
N VAL A 23 -3.15 10.79 -18.59
CA VAL A 23 -3.68 10.92 -17.23
C VAL A 23 -5.10 11.46 -17.37
N ARG A 24 -6.09 10.68 -16.96
CA ARG A 24 -7.51 11.08 -17.01
C ARG A 24 -8.05 11.24 -15.60
N ALA A 25 -8.77 12.33 -15.36
CA ALA A 25 -9.54 12.48 -14.13
C ALA A 25 -10.59 11.36 -14.03
N SER A 26 -10.59 10.65 -12.90
CA SER A 26 -11.61 9.67 -12.53
C SER A 26 -12.73 10.30 -11.70
N HIS A 27 -12.49 11.49 -11.15
CA HIS A 27 -13.42 12.29 -10.34
C HIS A 27 -13.35 13.76 -10.75
N TYR A 28 -14.30 14.58 -10.28
CA TYR A 28 -14.23 16.03 -10.46
C TYR A 28 -13.01 16.61 -9.73
N VAL A 29 -12.23 17.41 -10.45
CA VAL A 29 -11.13 18.22 -9.89
C VAL A 29 -11.57 19.68 -9.95
N LEU A 30 -11.67 20.34 -8.81
CA LEU A 30 -12.10 21.73 -8.73
C LEU A 30 -10.96 22.69 -9.11
N GLU A 31 -11.29 23.94 -9.43
CA GLU A 31 -10.29 24.97 -9.64
C GLU A 31 -9.42 25.14 -8.38
N ASN A 32 -8.11 25.25 -8.56
CA ASN A 32 -7.09 25.32 -7.50
C ASN A 32 -6.93 24.05 -6.64
N GLN A 33 -7.60 22.94 -6.98
CA GLN A 33 -7.34 21.64 -6.36
C GLN A 33 -6.12 20.98 -7.01
N GLU A 34 -5.25 20.40 -6.18
CA GLU A 34 -4.12 19.63 -6.68
C GLU A 34 -4.58 18.38 -7.43
N VAL A 35 -3.96 18.14 -8.59
CA VAL A 35 -4.16 16.93 -9.38
C VAL A 35 -3.21 15.84 -8.90
N THR A 36 -3.75 14.75 -8.37
CA THR A 36 -2.98 13.62 -7.81
C THR A 36 -3.24 12.31 -8.56
N VAL A 37 -2.27 11.40 -8.50
CA VAL A 37 -2.37 10.03 -9.05
C VAL A 37 -2.01 9.00 -7.98
N CYS A 38 -2.47 7.76 -8.12
CA CYS A 38 -1.98 6.66 -7.30
C CYS A 38 -0.76 6.00 -7.98
N TYR A 39 0.41 6.01 -7.33
CA TYR A 39 1.61 5.35 -7.85
C TYR A 39 1.52 3.83 -7.76
N GLY A 40 0.67 3.32 -6.87
CA GLY A 40 0.47 1.91 -6.57
C GLY A 40 0.17 1.71 -5.08
N PRO A 41 -0.17 0.47 -4.65
CA PRO A 41 -0.39 0.13 -3.25
C PRO A 41 0.94 0.02 -2.49
N HIS A 42 1.61 1.15 -2.29
CA HIS A 42 2.93 1.21 -1.65
C HIS A 42 2.82 1.53 -0.16
N ASP A 43 3.56 0.78 0.65
CA ASP A 43 3.78 1.11 2.05
C ASP A 43 4.77 2.27 2.21
N ASN A 44 4.90 2.79 3.44
CA ASN A 44 5.78 3.91 3.70
C ASN A 44 7.27 3.58 3.55
N ALA A 45 7.69 2.30 3.66
CA ALA A 45 9.08 1.92 3.44
C ALA A 45 9.44 2.05 1.96
N ARG A 46 8.56 1.57 1.08
CA ARG A 46 8.69 1.70 -0.38
C ARG A 46 8.61 3.16 -0.82
N LEU A 47 7.65 3.93 -0.32
CA LEU A 47 7.52 5.36 -0.64
C LEU A 47 8.78 6.14 -0.24
N TRP A 48 9.34 5.84 0.93
CA TRP A 48 10.55 6.50 1.40
C TRP A 48 11.75 6.20 0.50
N VAL A 49 11.98 4.92 0.20
CA VAL A 49 13.16 4.50 -0.57
C VAL A 49 13.10 4.94 -2.03
N GLU A 50 11.93 4.86 -2.67
CA GLU A 50 11.81 5.13 -4.10
C GLU A 50 11.42 6.56 -4.45
N TYR A 51 10.74 7.25 -3.54
CA TYR A 51 10.16 8.56 -3.81
C TYR A 51 10.55 9.63 -2.78
N GLY A 52 11.21 9.28 -1.68
CA GLY A 52 11.75 10.23 -0.70
C GLY A 52 10.71 10.87 0.23
N PHE A 53 9.53 10.27 0.39
CA PHE A 53 8.50 10.74 1.32
C PHE A 53 7.74 9.60 1.99
N THR A 54 6.95 9.92 3.02
CA THR A 54 5.99 8.99 3.65
C THR A 54 4.62 9.65 3.71
N LEU A 55 3.56 8.85 3.86
CA LEU A 55 2.21 9.37 4.05
C LEU A 55 1.76 9.20 5.51
N PRO A 56 1.16 10.24 6.13
CA PRO A 56 0.43 10.06 7.36
C PRO A 56 -0.81 9.20 7.09
N ASN A 57 -1.07 8.20 7.95
CA ASN A 57 -2.22 7.30 7.83
C ASN A 57 -2.30 6.58 6.46
N ASN A 58 -1.16 6.14 5.91
CA ASN A 58 -1.13 5.40 4.66
C ASN A 58 -2.03 4.14 4.75
N PRO A 59 -3.08 4.00 3.92
CA PRO A 59 -3.97 2.84 3.95
C PRO A 59 -3.25 1.54 3.52
N ASN A 60 -2.14 1.65 2.81
CA ASN A 60 -1.28 0.52 2.44
C ASN A 60 -0.10 0.34 3.41
N GLY A 61 -0.11 1.05 4.55
CA GLY A 61 0.93 0.94 5.57
C GLY A 61 0.99 -0.47 6.15
N LYS A 62 2.17 -1.08 6.06
CA LYS A 62 2.46 -2.41 6.62
C LYS A 62 3.92 -2.46 7.05
N VAL A 63 4.22 -3.43 7.89
CA VAL A 63 5.59 -3.75 8.32
C VAL A 63 5.84 -5.23 8.05
N PRO A 64 6.98 -5.60 7.44
CA PRO A 64 7.36 -7.00 7.32
C PRO A 64 7.60 -7.56 8.72
N MET A 65 7.11 -8.78 8.96
CA MET A 65 7.20 -9.42 10.27
C MET A 65 7.31 -10.93 10.11
N GLU A 66 8.32 -11.52 10.73
CA GLU A 66 8.46 -12.97 10.79
C GLU A 66 7.35 -13.58 11.65
N HIS A 67 6.88 -14.78 11.27
CA HIS A 67 5.81 -15.46 11.99
C HIS A 67 6.15 -15.72 13.46
N ASP A 68 7.40 -16.11 13.76
CA ASP A 68 7.84 -16.38 15.13
C ASP A 68 7.80 -15.11 15.99
N LEU A 69 8.19 -13.95 15.41
CA LEU A 69 8.08 -12.66 16.08
C LEU A 69 6.61 -12.27 16.31
N PHE A 70 5.75 -12.49 15.31
CA PHE A 70 4.32 -12.24 15.43
C PHE A 70 3.68 -13.06 16.56
N ILE A 71 3.99 -14.36 16.63
CA ILE A 71 3.50 -15.27 17.68
C ILE A 71 3.99 -14.80 19.05
N ALA A 72 5.29 -14.52 19.21
CA ALA A 72 5.86 -14.07 20.47
C ALA A 72 5.22 -12.76 20.97
N LEU A 73 4.91 -11.82 20.05
CA LEU A 73 4.21 -10.58 20.38
C LEU A 73 2.75 -10.82 20.78
N ALA A 74 2.06 -11.73 20.09
CA ALA A 74 0.68 -12.10 20.41
C ALA A 74 0.58 -12.71 21.81
N GLU A 75 1.45 -13.65 22.15
CA GLU A 75 1.50 -14.26 23.49
C GLU A 75 1.80 -13.23 24.58
N LYS A 76 2.70 -12.29 24.29
CA LYS A 76 3.06 -11.20 25.22
C LYS A 76 1.87 -10.29 25.57
N VAL A 77 0.88 -10.16 24.68
CA VAL A 77 -0.36 -9.39 24.94
C VAL A 77 -1.51 -10.26 25.42
N GLY A 78 -1.23 -11.53 25.77
CA GLY A 78 -2.20 -12.46 26.35
C GLY A 78 -3.04 -13.23 25.35
N VAL A 79 -2.68 -13.22 24.06
CA VAL A 79 -3.33 -14.07 23.05
C VAL A 79 -2.76 -15.48 23.18
N THR A 80 -3.63 -16.47 23.44
CA THR A 80 -3.22 -17.87 23.44
C THR A 80 -3.03 -18.37 22.00
N VAL A 81 -1.78 -18.67 21.63
CA VAL A 81 -1.46 -19.28 20.35
C VAL A 81 -1.36 -20.80 20.54
N SER A 82 -2.11 -21.55 19.73
CA SER A 82 -2.08 -23.02 19.74
C SER A 82 -1.33 -23.52 18.52
N SER A 83 -0.94 -24.80 18.52
CA SER A 83 -0.29 -25.43 17.37
C SER A 83 -1.12 -25.34 16.08
N ALA A 84 -2.46 -25.32 16.20
CA ALA A 84 -3.35 -25.12 15.05
C ALA A 84 -3.27 -23.69 14.49
N HIS A 85 -3.08 -22.68 15.35
CA HIS A 85 -2.87 -21.29 14.91
C HIS A 85 -1.54 -21.13 14.16
N GLU A 86 -0.47 -21.76 14.66
CA GLU A 86 0.83 -21.74 13.99
C GLU A 86 0.80 -22.44 12.63
N GLN A 87 0.13 -23.59 12.56
CA GLN A 87 -0.02 -24.31 11.29
C GLN A 87 -0.82 -23.48 10.28
N ALA A 88 -1.89 -22.81 10.72
CA ALA A 88 -2.66 -21.92 9.86
C ALA A 88 -1.82 -20.76 9.29
N LEU A 89 -0.92 -20.17 10.09
CA LEU A 89 0.00 -19.13 9.61
C LEU A 89 0.97 -19.66 8.54
N LYS A 90 1.48 -20.89 8.71
CA LYS A 90 2.35 -21.55 7.72
C LYS A 90 1.59 -21.89 6.44
N ASP A 91 0.38 -22.44 6.57
CA ASP A 91 -0.47 -22.85 5.45
C ASP A 91 -0.98 -21.66 4.63
N ALA A 92 -1.15 -20.50 5.27
CA ALA A 92 -1.56 -19.27 4.59
C ALA A 92 -0.56 -18.79 3.53
N GLY A 93 0.71 -19.25 3.62
CA GLY A 93 1.74 -18.94 2.63
C GLY A 93 1.94 -17.43 2.40
N LEU A 94 1.70 -16.62 3.44
CA LEU A 94 1.81 -15.18 3.32
C LEU A 94 3.28 -14.79 3.07
N PRO A 95 3.54 -13.88 2.13
CA PRO A 95 4.88 -13.35 1.92
C PRO A 95 5.31 -12.55 3.17
N TRP A 96 6.56 -12.76 3.59
CA TRP A 96 7.23 -12.02 4.67
C TRP A 96 7.57 -10.59 4.27
#